data_AF-A0A915ND46-F1
#
_entry.id   AF-A0A915ND46-F1
#
_cell.length_a   1.000
_cell.length_b   1.000
_cell.length_c   1.000
_cell.angle_alpha   90.00
_cell.angle_beta   90.00
_cell.angle_gamma   90.00
#
_symmetry.space_group_name_H-M   'P 1'
#
loop_
_entity.id
_entity.type
_entity.pdbx_description
1 polymer ?
#
loop_
_entity_poly.entity_id
_entity_poly.type
_entity_poly.pdbx_seq_one_letter_code
_entity_poly.pdbx_strand_id
1 'polypeptide(L)'
;MGSNGKIVQLRGPSLFIDIYSPDFYSDFAARAIKCFFNGNIVRAPFAPDGFEKKPNVTLNLAYKLIDGAINNGIYVIVDWHGGCNCWDNNDIKKFTNNAIKFYTTIMKKYKGIPNILLELWNEPSCNWNIVKKYHMDVLNEVRKIDSEVIAILGSSDVTKDPDDEEILKNASKKNQALFVTEYGDANVAPLDAKIEPNKIKRL
;
A
#
# COMPACT_ATOMS: atom_id res chain seq x y z
N MET A 1 10.98 -6.31 11.12
CA MET A 1 11.70 -7.58 11.34
C MET A 1 10.75 -8.72 11.00
N GLY A 2 11.24 -9.87 10.55
CA GLY A 2 10.43 -11.07 10.36
C GLY A 2 9.99 -11.68 11.68
N SER A 3 9.11 -12.68 11.63
CA SER A 3 8.54 -13.36 12.82
C SER A 3 9.58 -14.02 13.72
N ASN A 4 10.78 -14.30 13.20
CA ASN A 4 11.92 -14.84 13.95
C ASN A 4 12.88 -13.76 14.48
N GLY A 5 12.49 -12.49 14.45
CA GLY A 5 13.30 -11.37 14.92
C GLY A 5 14.47 -11.00 14.00
N LYS A 6 14.57 -11.57 12.79
CA LYS A 6 15.61 -11.18 11.83
C LYS A 6 15.18 -9.99 10.97
N ILE A 7 16.13 -9.20 10.51
CA ILE A 7 15.86 -8.16 9.50
C ILE A 7 15.41 -8.86 8.21
N VAL A 8 14.35 -8.32 7.59
CA VAL A 8 13.81 -8.79 6.32
C VAL A 8 13.93 -7.66 5.32
N GLN A 9 14.35 -7.99 4.10
CA GLN A 9 14.34 -7.07 2.96
C GLN A 9 13.47 -7.64 1.86
N LEU A 10 12.51 -6.85 1.39
CA LEU A 10 11.62 -7.21 0.29
C LEU A 10 12.14 -6.57 -1.01
N ARG A 11 12.17 -7.35 -2.09
CA ARG A 11 12.64 -6.96 -3.43
C ARG A 11 11.76 -7.64 -4.48
N GLY A 12 11.24 -6.85 -5.40
CA GLY A 12 10.41 -7.33 -6.49
C GLY A 12 9.81 -6.18 -7.29
N PRO A 13 9.16 -6.50 -8.43
CA PRO A 13 8.64 -5.48 -9.33
C PRO A 13 7.28 -4.95 -8.89
N SER A 14 6.94 -3.77 -9.41
CA SER A 14 5.55 -3.33 -9.52
C SER A 14 4.96 -3.78 -10.84
N LEU A 15 3.70 -4.21 -10.84
CA LEU A 15 2.92 -4.37 -12.06
C LEU A 15 2.54 -3.00 -12.63
N PHE A 16 2.05 -2.99 -13.86
CA PHE A 16 1.34 -1.84 -14.41
C PHE A 16 -0.14 -1.87 -13.97
N ILE A 17 -0.78 -0.71 -13.96
CA ILE A 17 -2.13 -0.52 -13.38
C ILE A 17 -3.19 -1.46 -13.94
N ASP A 18 -4.07 -1.94 -13.06
CA ASP A 18 -5.04 -3.02 -13.28
C ASP A 18 -5.94 -2.79 -14.51
N ILE A 19 -6.40 -1.57 -14.72
CA ILE A 19 -7.29 -1.23 -15.84
C ILE A 19 -6.63 -1.31 -17.22
N TYR A 20 -5.30 -1.16 -17.30
CA TYR A 20 -4.54 -1.20 -18.56
C TYR A 20 -3.80 -2.51 -18.76
N SER A 21 -3.59 -3.30 -17.71
CA SER A 21 -2.79 -4.52 -17.74
C SER A 21 -3.38 -5.65 -16.89
N PRO A 22 -4.68 -5.97 -17.02
CA PRO A 22 -5.37 -6.90 -16.14
C PRO A 22 -4.84 -8.34 -16.23
N ASP A 23 -4.27 -8.74 -17.37
CA ASP A 23 -3.75 -10.11 -17.59
C ASP A 23 -2.59 -10.46 -16.66
N PHE A 24 -1.87 -9.45 -16.15
CA PHE A 24 -0.77 -9.63 -15.20
C PHE A 24 -1.25 -9.80 -13.75
N TYR A 25 -2.55 -9.62 -13.46
CA TYR A 25 -3.12 -9.85 -12.12
C TYR A 25 -3.55 -11.31 -11.98
N SER A 26 -2.54 -12.19 -11.93
CA SER A 26 -2.72 -13.64 -11.97
C SER A 26 -1.71 -14.39 -11.11
N ASP A 27 -2.05 -15.63 -10.75
CA ASP A 27 -1.13 -16.58 -10.09
C ASP A 27 0.14 -16.81 -10.92
N PHE A 28 -0.01 -16.89 -12.25
CA PHE A 28 1.12 -17.06 -13.16
C PHE A 28 2.14 -15.92 -13.03
N ALA A 29 1.68 -14.66 -12.96
CA ALA A 29 2.56 -13.52 -12.78
C ALA A 29 3.28 -13.56 -11.41
N ALA A 30 2.56 -13.86 -10.33
CA ALA A 30 3.15 -14.01 -9.00
C ALA A 30 4.21 -15.12 -8.97
N ARG A 31 3.92 -16.27 -9.58
CA ARG A 31 4.87 -17.38 -9.74
C ARG A 31 6.08 -16.98 -10.58
N ALA A 32 5.87 -16.23 -11.66
CA ALA A 32 6.97 -15.79 -12.51
C ALA A 32 7.93 -14.85 -11.76
N ILE A 33 7.38 -13.90 -10.99
CA ILE A 33 8.14 -13.01 -10.11
C ILE A 33 8.98 -13.81 -9.12
N LYS A 34 8.37 -14.82 -8.47
CA LYS A 34 9.08 -15.71 -7.53
C LYS A 34 10.18 -16.52 -8.21
N CYS A 35 9.84 -17.26 -9.27
CA CYS A 35 10.70 -18.30 -9.82
C CYS A 35 11.74 -17.77 -10.82
N PHE A 36 11.38 -16.81 -11.67
CA PHE A 36 12.29 -16.29 -12.70
C PHE A 36 13.05 -15.06 -12.25
N PHE A 37 12.40 -14.15 -11.52
CA PHE A 37 13.01 -12.90 -11.06
C PHE A 37 13.58 -12.99 -9.63
N ASN A 38 13.39 -14.13 -8.95
CA ASN A 38 13.78 -14.35 -7.56
C ASN A 38 13.22 -13.25 -6.60
N GLY A 39 12.05 -12.71 -6.96
CA GLY A 39 11.35 -11.72 -6.15
C GLY A 39 10.68 -12.36 -4.94
N ASN A 40 10.55 -11.59 -3.86
CA ASN A 40 9.81 -11.99 -2.67
C ASN A 40 8.61 -11.07 -2.36
N ILE A 41 8.33 -10.11 -3.24
CA ILE A 41 7.16 -9.24 -3.19
C ILE A 41 6.71 -8.87 -4.61
N VAL A 42 5.43 -8.56 -4.79
CA VAL A 42 4.90 -7.89 -5.99
C VAL A 42 4.06 -6.68 -5.57
N ARG A 43 4.22 -5.53 -6.24
CA ARG A 43 3.32 -4.38 -6.05
C ARG A 43 2.20 -4.40 -7.09
N ALA A 44 0.98 -4.15 -6.64
CA ALA A 44 -0.26 -4.30 -7.40
C ALA A 44 -1.06 -2.98 -7.40
N PRO A 45 -0.85 -2.13 -8.42
CA PRO A 45 -1.56 -0.85 -8.53
C PRO A 45 -3.03 -0.99 -8.95
N PHE A 46 -3.97 -0.46 -8.19
CA PHE A 46 -5.40 -0.48 -8.52
C PHE A 46 -5.92 0.94 -8.75
N ALA A 47 -6.53 1.15 -9.92
CA ALA A 47 -7.08 2.44 -10.29
C ALA A 47 -8.37 2.75 -9.49
N PRO A 48 -8.44 3.90 -8.79
CA PRO A 48 -9.65 4.31 -8.08
C PRO A 48 -10.88 4.42 -8.98
N ASP A 49 -10.71 4.89 -10.21
CA ASP A 49 -11.78 5.03 -11.19
C ASP A 49 -12.22 3.66 -11.76
N GLY A 50 -11.28 2.72 -11.90
CA GLY A 50 -11.55 1.32 -12.22
C GLY A 50 -12.46 0.68 -11.18
N PHE A 51 -12.10 0.82 -9.89
CA PHE A 51 -12.92 0.33 -8.79
C PHE A 51 -14.28 1.02 -8.71
N GLU A 52 -14.34 2.33 -8.94
CA GLU A 52 -15.60 3.07 -8.92
C GLU A 52 -16.56 2.56 -10.01
N LYS A 53 -16.07 2.42 -11.24
CA LYS A 53 -16.88 2.02 -12.41
C LYS A 53 -17.23 0.54 -12.39
N LYS A 54 -16.29 -0.32 -11.97
CA LYS A 54 -16.41 -1.79 -12.04
C LYS A 54 -15.81 -2.48 -10.80
N PRO A 55 -16.39 -2.28 -9.60
CA PRO A 55 -15.79 -2.72 -8.35
C PRO A 55 -15.53 -4.24 -8.29
N ASN A 56 -16.45 -5.04 -8.85
CA ASN A 56 -16.30 -6.50 -8.89
C ASN A 56 -15.13 -6.95 -9.79
N VAL A 57 -14.82 -6.20 -10.85
CA VAL A 57 -13.69 -6.52 -11.74
C VAL A 57 -12.38 -6.25 -11.02
N THR A 58 -12.21 -5.05 -10.47
CA THR A 58 -11.03 -4.67 -9.69
C THR A 58 -10.81 -5.63 -8.49
N LEU A 59 -11.86 -5.95 -7.73
CA LEU A 59 -11.76 -6.89 -6.61
C LEU A 59 -11.37 -8.30 -7.05
N ASN A 60 -11.90 -8.79 -8.18
CA ASN A 60 -11.51 -10.11 -8.69
C ASN A 60 -10.04 -10.14 -9.14
N LEU A 61 -9.53 -9.05 -9.72
CA LEU A 61 -8.09 -8.93 -10.05
C LEU A 61 -7.24 -8.91 -8.78
N ALA A 62 -7.65 -8.15 -7.76
CA ALA A 62 -7.00 -8.14 -6.46
C ALA A 62 -6.95 -9.54 -5.84
N TYR A 63 -8.08 -10.26 -5.82
CA TYR A 63 -8.13 -11.62 -5.29
C TYR A 63 -7.22 -12.58 -6.03
N LYS A 64 -7.23 -12.55 -7.38
CA LYS A 64 -6.37 -13.43 -8.19
C LYS A 64 -4.89 -13.24 -7.86
N LEU A 65 -4.44 -11.99 -7.78
CA LEU A 65 -3.03 -11.70 -7.52
C LEU A 65 -2.65 -11.95 -6.06
N ILE A 66 -3.52 -11.61 -5.10
CA ILE A 66 -3.31 -11.90 -3.68
C ILE A 66 -3.24 -13.41 -3.44
N ASP A 67 -4.21 -14.17 -3.95
CA ASP A 67 -4.23 -15.63 -3.85
C ASP A 67 -2.97 -16.22 -4.50
N GLY A 68 -2.57 -15.69 -5.67
CA GLY A 68 -1.32 -16.07 -6.33
C GLY A 68 -0.06 -15.79 -5.50
N ALA A 69 0.05 -14.60 -4.89
CA ALA A 69 1.17 -14.25 -4.03
C ALA A 69 1.26 -15.18 -2.81
N ILE A 70 0.13 -15.46 -2.17
CA ILE A 70 0.03 -16.39 -1.03
C ILE A 70 0.48 -17.80 -1.45
N ASN A 71 -0.07 -18.32 -2.56
CA ASN A 71 0.25 -19.66 -3.06
C ASN A 71 1.74 -19.84 -3.38
N ASN A 72 2.38 -18.78 -3.85
CA ASN A 72 3.80 -18.79 -4.21
C ASN A 72 4.73 -18.34 -3.07
N GLY A 73 4.17 -18.07 -1.87
CA GLY A 73 4.94 -17.72 -0.69
C GLY A 73 5.70 -16.39 -0.82
N ILE A 74 5.12 -15.42 -1.53
CA ILE A 74 5.65 -14.06 -1.65
C ILE A 74 4.67 -13.04 -1.05
N TYR A 75 5.15 -11.83 -0.77
CA TYR A 75 4.33 -10.72 -0.31
C TYR A 75 3.63 -10.02 -1.48
N VAL A 76 2.58 -9.26 -1.20
CA VAL A 76 1.89 -8.38 -2.15
C VAL A 76 1.62 -7.02 -1.51
N ILE A 77 1.97 -5.95 -2.22
CA ILE A 77 1.51 -4.59 -1.91
C ILE A 77 0.24 -4.35 -2.71
N VAL A 78 -0.87 -4.13 -2.02
CA VAL A 78 -2.13 -3.69 -2.62
C VAL A 78 -2.14 -2.17 -2.62
N ASP A 79 -1.98 -1.57 -3.79
CA ASP A 79 -1.73 -0.14 -3.96
C ASP A 79 -2.98 0.58 -4.50
N TRP A 80 -3.41 1.63 -3.79
CA TRP A 80 -4.46 2.52 -4.25
C TRP A 80 -3.86 3.62 -5.14
N HIS A 81 -3.90 3.35 -6.45
CA HIS A 81 -3.06 3.99 -7.43
C HIS A 81 -3.79 5.07 -8.22
N GLY A 82 -3.90 6.26 -7.64
CA GLY A 82 -4.45 7.41 -8.35
C GLY A 82 -4.44 8.70 -7.55
N GLY A 83 -4.98 9.74 -8.18
CA GLY A 83 -5.15 11.06 -7.58
C GLY A 83 -6.63 11.43 -7.45
N CYS A 84 -6.88 12.48 -6.67
CA CYS A 84 -8.16 13.16 -6.58
C CYS A 84 -7.94 14.68 -6.59
N ASN A 85 -8.97 15.45 -6.93
CA ASN A 85 -8.98 16.88 -6.73
C ASN A 85 -9.22 17.20 -5.25
N CYS A 86 -8.14 17.42 -4.51
CA CYS A 86 -8.17 17.68 -3.07
C CYS A 86 -8.85 19.00 -2.67
N TRP A 87 -9.11 19.88 -3.65
CA TRP A 87 -9.78 21.17 -3.42
C TRP A 87 -11.31 21.04 -3.48
N ASP A 88 -11.82 19.94 -4.01
CA ASP A 88 -13.23 19.59 -3.97
C ASP A 88 -13.50 18.62 -2.82
N ASN A 89 -14.23 19.09 -1.80
CA ASN A 89 -14.60 18.30 -0.63
C ASN A 89 -15.40 17.03 -0.98
N ASN A 90 -16.18 17.04 -2.05
CA ASN A 90 -16.91 15.85 -2.49
C ASN A 90 -15.98 14.83 -3.12
N ASP A 91 -14.98 15.28 -3.88
CA ASP A 91 -14.04 14.39 -4.56
C ASP A 91 -13.11 13.68 -3.57
N ILE A 92 -12.47 14.42 -2.65
CA ILE A 92 -11.66 13.79 -1.59
C ILE A 92 -12.49 12.84 -0.72
N LYS A 93 -13.73 13.22 -0.36
CA LYS A 93 -14.61 12.34 0.43
C LYS A 93 -14.95 11.05 -0.32
N LYS A 94 -15.24 11.15 -1.62
CA LYS A 94 -15.53 10.00 -2.48
C LYS A 94 -14.29 9.10 -2.63
N PHE A 95 -13.12 9.69 -2.87
CA PHE A 95 -11.84 8.99 -2.94
C PHE A 95 -11.57 8.19 -1.65
N THR A 96 -11.69 8.83 -0.47
CA THR A 96 -11.56 8.17 0.84
C THR A 96 -12.55 7.04 1.03
N ASN A 97 -13.84 7.26 0.73
CA ASN A 97 -14.88 6.24 0.91
C ASN A 97 -14.67 5.03 0.00
N ASN A 98 -14.22 5.25 -1.24
CA ASN A 98 -13.91 4.18 -2.17
C ASN A 98 -12.71 3.36 -1.69
N ALA A 99 -11.65 4.01 -1.21
CA ALA A 99 -10.49 3.34 -0.63
C ALA A 99 -10.87 2.51 0.61
N ILE A 100 -11.65 3.08 1.54
CA ILE A 100 -12.20 2.35 2.70
C ILE A 100 -12.95 1.10 2.23
N LYS A 101 -13.88 1.25 1.27
CA LYS A 101 -14.67 0.12 0.77
C LYS A 101 -13.81 -0.95 0.12
N PHE A 102 -12.85 -0.55 -0.71
CA PHE A 102 -11.91 -1.45 -1.37
C PHE A 102 -11.10 -2.25 -0.35
N TYR A 103 -10.38 -1.57 0.55
CA TYR A 103 -9.52 -2.21 1.53
C TYR A 103 -10.28 -3.04 2.56
N THR A 104 -11.40 -2.54 3.08
CA THR A 104 -12.20 -3.32 4.05
C THR A 104 -12.81 -4.57 3.40
N THR A 105 -13.12 -4.53 2.10
CA THR A 105 -13.60 -5.72 1.38
C THR A 105 -12.50 -6.76 1.24
N ILE A 106 -11.28 -6.35 0.86
CA ILE A 106 -10.11 -7.24 0.79
C ILE A 106 -9.77 -7.81 2.17
N MET A 107 -9.67 -6.97 3.19
CA MET A 107 -9.25 -7.40 4.53
C MET A 107 -10.28 -8.27 5.24
N LYS A 108 -11.57 -8.18 4.90
CA LYS A 108 -12.57 -9.15 5.38
C LYS A 108 -12.28 -10.57 4.89
N LYS A 109 -11.75 -10.72 3.67
CA LYS A 109 -11.37 -12.01 3.10
C LYS A 109 -10.02 -12.52 3.62
N TYR A 110 -9.05 -11.62 3.82
CA TYR A 110 -7.66 -11.98 4.13
C TYR A 110 -7.15 -11.52 5.50
N LYS A 111 -8.05 -11.37 6.47
CA LYS A 111 -7.67 -11.01 7.84
C LYS A 111 -6.60 -11.97 8.37
N GLY A 112 -5.53 -11.41 8.95
CA GLY A 112 -4.44 -12.16 9.57
C GLY A 112 -3.46 -12.80 8.58
N ILE A 113 -3.59 -12.54 7.28
CA ILE A 113 -2.66 -13.04 6.27
C ILE A 113 -1.43 -12.13 6.23
N PRO A 114 -0.23 -12.61 6.61
CA PRO A 114 0.95 -11.78 6.74
C PRO A 114 1.55 -11.35 5.39
N ASN A 115 1.14 -11.99 4.29
CA ASN A 115 1.64 -11.69 2.95
C ASN A 115 1.17 -10.34 2.40
N ILE A 116 0.14 -9.73 2.99
CA ILE A 116 -0.53 -8.54 2.43
C ILE A 116 -0.04 -7.28 3.13
N LEU A 117 0.45 -6.34 2.32
CA LEU A 117 0.76 -4.97 2.71
C LEU A 117 -0.19 -4.03 1.95
N LEU A 118 -0.65 -2.96 2.59
CA LEU A 118 -1.58 -2.00 1.97
C LEU A 118 -0.89 -0.68 1.73
N GLU A 119 -0.83 -0.20 0.49
CA GLU A 119 -0.33 1.13 0.16
C GLU A 119 -1.50 2.09 -0.06
N LEU A 120 -1.82 2.85 0.99
CA LEU A 120 -3.11 3.52 1.09
C LEU A 120 -3.27 4.64 0.06
N TRP A 121 -2.18 5.24 -0.40
CA TRP A 121 -2.16 6.23 -1.47
C TRP A 121 -0.76 6.27 -2.05
N ASN A 122 -0.62 5.92 -3.34
CA ASN A 122 0.66 5.97 -4.08
C ASN A 122 1.37 7.33 -3.95
N GLU A 123 0.83 8.35 -4.62
CA GLU A 123 1.46 9.67 -4.77
C GLU A 123 0.43 10.76 -4.50
N PRO A 124 0.16 11.09 -3.22
CA PRO A 124 -0.73 12.19 -2.91
C PRO A 124 -0.12 13.51 -3.39
N SER A 125 -0.93 14.37 -4.02
CA SER A 125 -0.53 15.73 -4.41
C SER A 125 -1.23 16.82 -3.59
N CYS A 126 -1.86 16.44 -2.48
CA CYS A 126 -2.65 17.33 -1.62
C CYS A 126 -1.81 17.98 -0.51
N ASN A 127 -2.38 19.00 0.16
CA ASN A 127 -1.83 19.49 1.41
C ASN A 127 -1.76 18.36 2.46
N TRP A 128 -0.68 18.34 3.26
CA TRP A 128 -0.43 17.31 4.27
C TRP A 128 -1.60 17.04 5.21
N ASN A 129 -2.34 18.07 5.65
CA ASN A 129 -3.49 17.87 6.55
C ASN A 129 -4.58 17.00 5.92
N ILE A 130 -4.79 17.14 4.61
CA ILE A 130 -5.75 16.32 3.85
C ILE A 130 -5.22 14.89 3.72
N VAL A 131 -3.94 14.73 3.37
CA VAL A 131 -3.27 13.43 3.22
C VAL A 131 -3.29 12.65 4.54
N LYS A 132 -2.90 13.29 5.64
CA LYS A 132 -2.94 12.74 7.00
C LYS A 132 -4.35 12.30 7.38
N LYS A 133 -5.35 13.15 7.15
CA LYS A 133 -6.75 12.81 7.44
C LYS A 133 -7.21 11.59 6.63
N TYR A 134 -6.93 11.55 5.33
CA TYR A 134 -7.21 10.40 4.48
C TYR A 134 -6.59 9.12 5.05
N HIS A 135 -5.28 9.14 5.33
CA HIS A 135 -4.56 7.97 5.84
C HIS A 135 -5.15 7.48 7.16
N MET A 136 -5.45 8.38 8.08
CA MET A 136 -6.06 8.04 9.37
C MET A 136 -7.46 7.45 9.21
N ASP A 137 -8.31 8.04 8.36
CA ASP A 137 -9.67 7.55 8.12
C ASP A 137 -9.63 6.13 7.53
N VAL A 138 -8.83 5.90 6.47
CA VAL A 138 -8.70 4.58 5.84
C VAL A 138 -8.10 3.56 6.79
N LEU A 139 -6.98 3.90 7.44
CA LEU A 139 -6.27 3.00 8.35
C LEU A 139 -7.12 2.61 9.56
N ASN A 140 -7.91 3.54 10.11
CA ASN A 140 -8.82 3.25 11.21
C ASN A 140 -9.87 2.21 10.83
N GLU A 141 -10.50 2.32 9.66
CA GLU A 141 -11.51 1.36 9.21
C GLU A 141 -10.91 -0.01 8.92
N VAL A 142 -9.74 -0.05 8.29
CA VAL A 142 -9.02 -1.30 8.01
C VAL A 142 -8.60 -1.98 9.33
N ARG A 143 -8.09 -1.23 10.31
CA ARG A 143 -7.64 -1.78 11.60
C ARG A 143 -8.76 -2.25 12.53
N LYS A 144 -10.02 -1.88 12.27
CA LYS A 144 -11.17 -2.54 12.90
C LYS A 144 -11.30 -4.01 12.49
N ILE A 145 -10.81 -4.37 11.30
CA ILE A 145 -10.82 -5.75 10.78
C ILE A 145 -9.54 -6.46 11.21
N ASP A 146 -8.39 -5.88 10.92
CA ASP A 146 -7.07 -6.42 11.22
C ASP A 146 -6.17 -5.35 11.84
N SER A 147 -5.97 -5.44 13.16
CA SER A 147 -5.17 -4.45 13.89
C SER A 147 -3.67 -4.54 13.63
N GLU A 148 -3.21 -5.62 12.97
CA GLU A 148 -1.78 -5.89 12.74
C GLU A 148 -1.34 -5.65 11.29
N VAL A 149 -2.27 -5.33 10.39
CA VAL A 149 -1.94 -5.14 8.97
C VAL A 149 -0.93 -4.01 8.79
N ILE A 150 0.07 -4.28 7.94
CA ILE A 150 1.09 -3.30 7.58
C ILE A 150 0.52 -2.37 6.50
N ALA A 151 0.55 -1.08 6.77
CA ALA A 151 0.20 -0.03 5.84
C ALA A 151 1.45 0.73 5.36
N ILE A 152 1.42 1.21 4.13
CA ILE A 152 2.37 2.12 3.52
C ILE A 152 1.58 3.40 3.22
N LEU A 153 2.10 4.53 3.68
CA LEU A 153 1.43 5.83 3.63
C LEU A 153 2.24 6.74 2.70
N GLY A 154 1.74 7.01 1.49
CA GLY A 154 2.38 7.98 0.60
C GLY A 154 2.41 9.38 1.19
N SER A 155 3.39 10.18 0.78
CA SER A 155 3.56 11.59 1.19
C SER A 155 3.61 12.51 -0.02
N SER A 156 3.13 13.74 0.14
CA SER A 156 3.03 14.74 -0.94
C SER A 156 4.25 15.62 -1.13
N ASP A 157 5.30 15.42 -0.34
CA ASP A 157 6.51 16.25 -0.39
C ASP A 157 7.75 15.44 0.04
N VAL A 158 8.80 15.44 -0.80
CA VAL A 158 10.14 14.87 -0.54
C VAL A 158 10.96 15.70 0.45
N THR A 159 10.56 16.94 0.73
CA THR A 159 11.28 17.90 1.59
C THR A 159 10.71 18.06 2.98
N LYS A 160 9.55 17.44 3.26
CA LYS A 160 8.90 17.47 4.57
C LYS A 160 8.85 16.06 5.11
N ASP A 161 9.90 15.75 5.85
CA ASP A 161 10.01 14.59 6.72
C ASP A 161 8.66 14.32 7.42
N PRO A 162 8.09 13.10 7.37
CA PRO A 162 6.86 12.74 8.08
C PRO A 162 7.08 12.62 9.60
N ASP A 163 7.77 13.60 10.19
CA ASP A 163 7.96 13.81 11.63
C ASP A 163 6.68 14.28 12.33
N ASP A 164 5.51 13.90 11.81
CA ASP A 164 4.23 14.14 12.45
C ASP A 164 4.03 13.12 13.58
N GLU A 165 4.33 13.54 14.80
CA GLU A 165 4.23 12.74 16.03
C GLU A 165 2.88 12.04 16.20
N GLU A 166 1.77 12.57 15.67
CA GLU A 166 0.46 11.95 15.82
C GLU A 166 0.30 10.71 14.92
N ILE A 167 0.77 10.78 13.68
CA ILE A 167 0.75 9.59 12.81
C ILE A 167 1.80 8.60 13.29
N LEU A 168 2.99 9.08 13.67
CA LEU A 168 3.99 8.23 14.30
C LEU A 168 3.46 7.59 15.58
N LYS A 169 2.64 8.25 16.42
CA LYS A 169 2.04 7.65 17.63
C LYS A 169 0.98 6.60 17.30
N ASN A 170 0.18 6.81 16.24
CA ASN A 170 -0.79 5.81 15.78
C ASN A 170 -0.15 4.63 15.01
N ALA A 171 0.98 4.87 14.34
CA ALA A 171 1.79 3.86 13.67
C ALA A 171 2.68 3.08 14.65
N SER A 172 3.35 3.78 15.59
CA SER A 172 4.31 3.25 16.57
C SER A 172 3.67 2.52 17.74
N LYS A 173 2.34 2.63 17.93
CA LYS A 173 1.66 1.70 18.84
C LYS A 173 1.93 0.23 18.45
N LYS A 174 2.27 -0.06 17.17
CA LYS A 174 2.64 -1.42 16.69
C LYS A 174 3.68 -1.50 15.53
N ASN A 175 4.34 -0.41 15.12
CA ASN A 175 5.28 -0.33 13.96
C ASN A 175 4.73 -0.80 12.61
N GLN A 176 3.52 -0.39 12.25
CA GLN A 176 2.80 -0.93 11.09
C GLN A 176 2.42 0.13 10.05
N ALA A 177 3.11 1.27 10.04
CA ALA A 177 2.99 2.24 8.95
C ALA A 177 4.39 2.67 8.47
N LEU A 178 4.65 2.55 7.17
CA LEU A 178 5.86 3.06 6.51
C LEU A 178 5.50 4.26 5.65
N PHE A 179 6.18 5.38 5.81
CA PHE A 179 6.03 6.50 4.86
C PHE A 179 7.02 6.33 3.72
N VAL A 180 6.54 6.51 2.49
CA VAL A 180 7.35 6.44 1.28
C VAL A 180 7.06 7.67 0.43
N THR A 181 8.12 8.26 -0.10
CA THR A 181 8.07 9.25 -1.17
C THR A 181 8.67 8.60 -2.42
N GLU A 182 7.87 8.42 -3.46
CA GLU A 182 8.38 7.93 -4.75
C GLU A 182 8.70 9.12 -5.66
N TYR A 183 9.98 9.45 -5.82
CA TYR A 183 10.52 10.12 -7.01
C TYR A 183 11.96 9.65 -7.23
N GLY A 184 12.16 8.79 -8.22
CA GLY A 184 13.46 8.54 -8.82
C GLY A 184 13.51 9.26 -10.16
N ASP A 185 14.07 10.47 -10.20
CA ASP A 185 14.71 10.90 -11.44
C ASP A 185 15.81 9.86 -11.74
N ALA A 186 15.83 9.28 -12.94
CA ALA A 186 16.81 8.25 -13.31
C ALA A 186 18.28 8.72 -13.14
N ASN A 187 18.50 10.02 -12.95
CA ASN A 187 19.80 10.65 -12.72
C ASN A 187 20.08 11.02 -11.25
N VAL A 188 19.14 10.80 -10.34
CA VAL A 188 19.31 11.07 -8.91
C VAL A 188 19.23 9.73 -8.19
N ALA A 189 20.28 9.39 -7.45
CA ALA A 189 20.25 8.22 -6.57
C ALA A 189 18.94 8.27 -5.75
N PRO A 190 18.18 7.15 -5.62
CA PRO A 190 16.97 7.16 -4.83
C PRO A 190 17.30 7.82 -3.49
N LEU A 191 16.57 8.86 -3.12
CA LEU A 191 16.62 9.37 -1.76
C LEU A 191 16.28 8.16 -0.90
N ASP A 192 17.31 7.59 -0.25
CA ASP A 192 17.12 6.50 0.70
C ASP A 192 15.96 6.94 1.59
N ALA A 193 14.88 6.16 1.60
CA ALA A 193 13.85 6.33 2.60
C ALA A 193 14.60 6.27 3.93
N LYS A 194 14.81 7.43 4.56
CA LYS A 194 15.52 7.54 5.83
C LYS A 194 14.57 7.01 6.88
N ILE A 195 14.49 5.69 6.96
CA ILE A 195 13.92 5.02 8.09
C ILE A 195 14.95 5.24 9.20
N GLU A 196 14.73 6.26 10.04
CA GLU A 196 15.60 6.50 11.19
C GLU A 196 15.64 5.23 12.05
N PRO A 197 16.80 4.54 12.15
CA PRO A 197 16.88 3.25 12.83
C PRO A 197 16.45 3.34 14.31
N ASN A 198 16.53 4.55 14.87
CA ASN A 198 16.24 4.88 16.26
C ASN A 198 14.74 5.15 16.52
N LYS A 199 13.94 5.40 15.48
CA LYS A 199 12.48 5.58 15.57
C LYS A 199 11.70 4.27 15.31
N ILE A 200 12.36 3.22 14.84
CA ILE A 200 11.82 1.85 14.89
C ILE A 200 11.90 1.37 16.34
N LYS A 201 10.79 1.43 17.08
CA LYS A 201 10.72 0.80 18.40
C LYS A 201 10.74 -0.72 18.25
N ARG A 202 11.92 -1.35 18.34
CA ARG A 202 12.08 -2.81 18.31
C ARG A 202 11.05 -3.51 19.23
N LEU A 203 10.57 -4.68 18.78
CA LEU A 203 9.60 -5.57 19.45
C LEU A 203 9.70 -5.52 20.97
#